data_AF-A0A8C9NFC0-F1
#
_entry.id   AF-A0A8C9NFC0-F1
#
_cell.length_a   1.000
_cell.length_b   1.000
_cell.length_c   1.000
_cell.angle_alpha   90.00
_cell.angle_beta   90.00
_cell.angle_gamma   90.00
#
_symmetry.space_group_name_H-M   'P 1'
#
loop_
_entity.id
_entity.type
_entity.pdbx_description
1 polymer ?
#
loop_
_entity_poly.entity_id
_entity_poly.type
_entity_poly.pdbx_seq_one_letter_code
_entity_poly.pdbx_strand_id
1 'polypeptide(L)'
;MRAWIFFLLCLAGKALAAPQEALPDETEVIEDPTTEEPVGANPVQVEVGEFEEPTEDVEEIVAENPCQNHHCKHGKVCEVDDNNSPMCVCQDPSSCPASAGVFEKVCGTDNKTYDSSCHFFATKCTLEGTKKGHKLHLDYIGPCKFIPACLDTELTEFPLRMRDWLKNVLITLYERDEDNNLLTEKQKLKVKKIHENEKRLEAGDHTVELLARDFEKNYNMYIFPVHWQFGQLDQHPIDGYLSHTELAPLRAPLIPMEHCTTRFFEACDLDNDKYIALEEWASCFGIKEQDIDKDLVI
;
A
#
# COMPACT_ATOMS: atom_id res chain seq x y z
N MET A 1 -19.92 32.49 -61.98
CA MET A 1 -19.64 33.95 -61.96
C MET A 1 -18.67 34.23 -60.82
N ARG A 2 -17.47 34.74 -61.16
CA ARG A 2 -16.49 35.53 -60.36
C ARG A 2 -16.21 35.05 -58.91
N ALA A 3 -15.13 34.34 -58.56
CA ALA A 3 -13.69 34.61 -58.66
C ALA A 3 -13.24 35.96 -58.06
N TRP A 4 -12.38 35.91 -57.03
CA TRP A 4 -10.99 36.44 -56.93
C TRP A 4 -10.32 35.68 -55.74
N ILE A 5 -9.19 34.93 -55.77
CA ILE A 5 -7.83 35.02 -56.35
C ILE A 5 -6.77 35.64 -55.41
N PHE A 6 -5.90 34.74 -54.90
CA PHE A 6 -4.42 34.82 -54.68
C PHE A 6 -3.84 35.78 -53.63
N PHE A 7 -2.69 35.54 -52.97
CA PHE A 7 -1.64 34.50 -53.06
C PHE A 7 -0.62 34.66 -51.89
N LEU A 8 0.13 33.57 -51.63
CA LEU A 8 1.58 33.45 -51.28
C LEU A 8 2.02 34.05 -49.93
N LEU A 9 2.95 33.50 -49.13
CA LEU A 9 3.75 32.26 -48.97
C LEU A 9 5.03 32.73 -48.26
N CYS A 10 5.60 31.87 -47.41
CA CYS A 10 7.04 31.80 -47.10
C CYS A 10 7.66 32.96 -46.27
N LEU A 11 8.59 32.77 -45.33
CA LEU A 11 9.52 31.68 -45.01
C LEU A 11 10.05 31.83 -43.57
N ALA A 12 10.63 30.72 -43.08
CA ALA A 12 11.33 30.57 -41.82
C ALA A 12 12.60 31.45 -41.66
N GLY A 13 13.00 31.69 -40.40
CA GLY A 13 14.33 32.19 -40.01
C GLY A 13 14.57 32.06 -38.51
N LYS A 14 15.68 31.41 -38.12
CA LYS A 14 16.11 31.10 -36.75
C LYS A 14 16.93 32.23 -36.10
N ALA A 15 16.85 32.26 -34.77
CA ALA A 15 17.87 32.59 -33.75
C ALA A 15 18.50 34.00 -33.68
N LEU A 16 18.45 34.59 -32.47
CA LEU A 16 19.60 35.05 -31.66
C LEU A 16 19.11 35.62 -30.31
N ALA A 17 19.94 35.49 -29.27
CA ALA A 17 19.65 35.80 -27.86
C ALA A 17 20.23 37.15 -27.39
N ALA A 18 19.62 37.69 -26.33
CA ALA A 18 20.10 38.67 -25.31
C ALA A 18 20.40 40.12 -25.80
N PRO A 19 20.24 41.19 -24.97
CA PRO A 19 20.84 41.32 -23.62
C PRO A 19 19.95 41.93 -22.50
N GLN A 20 20.40 41.73 -21.25
CA GLN A 20 20.00 42.42 -20.02
C GLN A 20 20.72 43.78 -19.90
N GLU A 21 20.06 44.78 -19.31
CA GLU A 21 20.69 46.01 -18.81
C GLU A 21 20.35 46.23 -17.31
N ALA A 22 21.37 46.75 -16.62
CA ALA A 22 21.47 47.02 -15.18
C ALA A 22 21.26 48.51 -14.85
N LEU A 23 21.14 48.84 -13.56
CA LEU A 23 21.30 50.20 -13.00
C LEU A 23 22.18 50.11 -11.72
N PRO A 24 22.80 51.21 -11.23
CA PRO A 24 24.22 51.26 -10.93
C PRO A 24 24.57 51.57 -9.47
N ASP A 25 25.88 51.61 -9.30
CA ASP A 25 26.77 51.72 -8.14
C ASP A 25 26.96 53.15 -7.61
N GLU A 26 27.39 53.29 -6.35
CA GLU A 26 28.23 54.40 -5.90
C GLU A 26 29.36 53.87 -5.00
N THR A 27 30.58 54.16 -5.45
CA THR A 27 31.93 53.79 -5.01
C THR A 27 32.52 54.74 -3.97
N GLU A 28 33.56 54.28 -3.23
CA GLU A 28 34.95 54.83 -3.20
C GLU A 28 35.81 53.97 -2.23
N VAL A 29 36.83 53.18 -2.64
CA VAL A 29 38.22 53.42 -3.15
C VAL A 29 39.15 53.95 -2.01
N ILE A 30 40.34 53.41 -1.68
CA ILE A 30 41.65 53.49 -2.38
C ILE A 30 42.67 52.57 -1.62
N GLU A 31 43.25 51.53 -2.26
CA GLU A 31 44.62 51.35 -2.87
C GLU A 31 45.80 51.28 -1.87
N ASP A 32 46.95 50.60 -2.08
CA ASP A 32 47.46 49.45 -2.86
C ASP A 32 48.98 49.32 -2.47
N PRO A 33 49.93 48.77 -3.26
CA PRO A 33 50.54 47.43 -3.19
C PRO A 33 52.04 47.41 -2.73
N THR A 34 52.65 46.23 -2.64
CA THR A 34 53.77 45.77 -3.52
C THR A 34 54.48 44.49 -3.01
N THR A 35 55.15 43.85 -3.95
CA THR A 35 55.54 42.44 -4.13
C THR A 35 56.99 42.08 -3.74
N GLU A 36 57.26 40.76 -3.80
CA GLU A 36 58.53 40.05 -4.12
C GLU A 36 59.34 39.36 -2.98
N GLU A 37 59.52 38.04 -3.12
CA GLU A 37 60.57 37.16 -2.55
C GLU A 37 61.91 37.35 -3.34
N PRO A 38 63.08 36.66 -3.11
CA PRO A 38 63.39 35.43 -2.32
C PRO A 38 64.81 35.35 -1.63
N VAL A 39 65.21 34.12 -1.27
CA VAL A 39 66.58 33.50 -1.19
C VAL A 39 67.21 33.23 0.20
N GLY A 40 67.59 31.97 0.44
CA GLY A 40 68.70 31.58 1.34
C GLY A 40 68.72 30.09 1.73
N ALA A 41 69.81 29.36 1.43
CA ALA A 41 69.93 27.89 1.53
C ALA A 41 70.82 27.38 2.71
N ASN A 42 70.40 26.25 3.34
CA ASN A 42 71.12 25.10 4.01
C ASN A 42 72.27 25.35 5.05
N PRO A 43 72.78 24.39 5.89
CA PRO A 43 72.60 22.91 5.91
C PRO A 43 72.62 22.15 7.30
N VAL A 44 72.50 20.80 7.20
CA VAL A 44 73.07 19.70 8.07
C VAL A 44 72.20 18.96 9.11
N GLN A 45 71.70 17.77 8.67
CA GLN A 45 71.70 16.40 9.24
C GLN A 45 71.51 16.10 10.75
N VAL A 46 70.67 15.11 11.08
CA VAL A 46 71.02 13.70 11.48
C VAL A 46 69.74 12.84 11.58
N GLU A 47 69.79 11.63 11.04
CA GLU A 47 68.76 10.57 11.04
C GLU A 47 68.53 9.95 12.42
N VAL A 48 67.26 9.66 12.75
CA VAL A 48 66.88 8.52 13.60
C VAL A 48 65.65 7.88 12.95
N GLY A 49 65.81 6.66 12.44
CA GLY A 49 64.72 5.90 11.85
C GLY A 49 63.68 5.54 12.90
N GLU A 50 62.42 5.89 12.64
CA GLU A 50 61.27 5.43 13.40
C GLU A 50 60.72 4.15 12.78
N PHE A 51 60.46 3.19 13.65
CA PHE A 51 60.08 1.81 13.39
C PHE A 51 58.62 1.77 12.91
N GLU A 52 58.35 1.30 11.69
CA GLU A 52 56.97 1.01 11.25
C GLU A 52 56.46 -0.20 12.04
N GLU A 53 55.58 0.04 13.01
CA GLU A 53 54.76 -1.02 13.59
C GLU A 53 53.78 -1.54 12.51
N PRO A 54 53.64 -2.86 12.34
CA PRO A 54 52.67 -3.40 11.42
C PRO A 54 51.28 -3.11 11.96
N THR A 55 50.49 -2.32 11.23
CA THR A 55 49.05 -2.24 11.45
C THR A 55 48.47 -3.60 11.13
N GLU A 56 48.13 -4.36 12.17
CA GLU A 56 47.23 -5.50 12.02
C GLU A 56 45.90 -4.95 11.52
N ASP A 57 45.59 -5.18 10.25
CA ASP A 57 44.25 -5.03 9.71
C ASP A 57 43.35 -6.02 10.45
N VAL A 58 42.81 -5.60 11.59
CA VAL A 58 41.71 -6.29 12.24
C VAL A 58 40.51 -6.10 11.32
N GLU A 59 40.24 -7.10 10.49
CA GLU A 59 38.94 -7.22 9.83
C GLU A 59 37.87 -7.21 10.94
N GLU A 60 37.26 -6.05 11.16
CA GLU A 60 36.15 -5.90 12.08
C GLU A 60 35.01 -6.74 11.51
N ILE A 61 34.81 -7.93 12.09
CA ILE A 61 33.66 -8.77 11.80
C ILE A 61 32.45 -7.98 12.34
N VAL A 62 31.83 -7.16 11.49
CA VAL A 62 30.57 -6.49 11.82
C VAL A 62 29.57 -7.60 12.06
N ALA A 63 29.30 -7.89 13.33
CA ALA A 63 28.26 -8.83 13.71
C ALA A 63 26.95 -8.30 13.14
N GLU A 64 26.40 -8.97 12.12
CA GLU A 64 25.12 -8.60 11.54
C GLU A 64 24.07 -8.56 12.66
N ASN A 65 23.31 -7.47 12.72
CA ASN A 65 22.26 -7.34 13.72
C ASN A 65 21.23 -8.47 13.49
N PRO A 66 21.01 -9.38 14.45
CA PRO A 66 20.10 -10.52 14.27
C PRO A 66 18.65 -10.11 13.93
N CYS A 67 18.26 -8.87 14.27
CA CYS A 67 16.95 -8.32 13.98
C CYS A 67 16.82 -7.65 12.60
N GLN A 68 17.90 -7.45 11.85
CA GLN A 68 17.88 -6.71 10.59
C GLN A 68 16.97 -7.37 9.52
N ASN A 69 16.96 -8.70 9.48
CA ASN A 69 16.13 -9.49 8.54
C ASN A 69 15.06 -10.32 9.27
N HIS A 70 14.81 -10.07 10.56
CA HIS A 70 13.84 -10.82 11.36
C HIS A 70 12.53 -10.03 11.49
N HIS A 71 11.55 -10.37 10.66
CA HIS A 71 10.25 -9.69 10.65
C HIS A 71 9.29 -10.26 11.70
N CYS A 72 8.79 -9.38 12.56
CA CYS A 72 7.78 -9.72 13.56
C CYS A 72 6.36 -9.48 13.03
N LYS A 73 5.37 -10.15 13.64
CA LYS A 73 3.95 -9.91 13.38
C LYS A 73 3.56 -8.47 13.74
N HIS A 74 2.42 -8.01 13.22
CA HIS A 74 1.87 -6.70 13.53
C HIS A 74 1.81 -6.40 15.04
N GLY A 75 2.26 -5.20 15.41
CA GLY A 75 2.31 -4.74 16.79
C GLY A 75 3.50 -5.28 17.59
N LYS A 76 4.41 -6.04 16.97
CA LYS A 76 5.65 -6.52 17.57
C LYS A 76 6.87 -5.96 16.84
N VAL A 77 7.96 -5.78 17.59
CA VAL A 77 9.28 -5.38 17.10
C VAL A 77 10.30 -6.44 17.51
N CYS A 78 11.37 -6.56 16.72
CA CYS A 78 12.45 -7.48 17.02
C CYS A 78 13.43 -6.81 18.00
N GLU A 79 13.69 -7.50 19.10
CA GLU A 79 14.72 -7.18 20.09
C GLU A 79 15.65 -8.38 20.25
N VAL A 80 16.90 -8.15 20.64
CA VAL A 80 17.89 -9.22 20.83
C VAL A 80 17.93 -9.62 22.31
N ASP A 81 17.92 -10.93 22.60
CA ASP A 81 18.01 -11.48 23.95
C ASP A 81 19.44 -11.52 24.50
N ASP A 82 19.61 -11.95 25.75
CA ASP A 82 20.93 -12.10 26.40
C ASP A 82 21.87 -13.09 25.67
N ASN A 83 21.34 -13.96 24.81
CA ASN A 83 22.08 -14.95 24.02
C ASN A 83 22.33 -14.47 22.58
N ASN A 84 22.14 -13.19 22.29
CA ASN A 84 22.26 -12.63 20.95
C ASN A 84 21.28 -13.23 19.92
N SER A 85 20.12 -13.71 20.39
CA SER A 85 19.05 -14.30 19.56
C SER A 85 17.89 -13.33 19.36
N PRO A 86 17.32 -13.22 18.14
CA PRO A 86 16.20 -12.31 17.88
C PRO A 86 14.90 -12.80 18.52
N MET A 87 14.17 -11.91 19.17
CA MET A 87 12.88 -12.16 19.80
C MET A 87 11.86 -11.07 19.46
N CYS A 88 10.62 -11.45 19.18
CA CYS A 88 9.54 -10.49 18.93
C CYS A 88 8.82 -10.09 20.21
N VAL A 89 8.99 -8.85 20.64
CA VAL A 89 8.29 -8.26 21.79
C VAL A 89 7.24 -7.26 21.30
N CYS A 90 6.25 -6.94 22.15
CA CYS A 90 5.26 -5.92 21.78
C CYS A 90 5.91 -4.55 21.60
N GLN A 91 5.53 -3.87 20.54
CA GLN A 91 5.97 -2.50 20.28
C GLN A 91 5.39 -1.56 21.33
N ASP A 92 6.21 -0.63 21.81
CA ASP A 92 5.71 0.48 22.63
C ASP A 92 4.92 1.46 21.74
N PRO A 93 3.65 1.76 22.05
CA PRO A 93 2.87 2.76 21.31
C PRO A 93 3.55 4.13 21.18
N SER A 94 4.44 4.50 22.11
CA SER A 94 5.17 5.77 22.05
C SER A 94 6.28 5.80 21.00
N SER A 95 6.72 4.63 20.52
CA SER A 95 7.68 4.50 19.40
C SER A 95 7.02 4.59 18.02
N CYS A 96 5.68 4.59 17.96
CA CYS A 96 4.96 4.78 16.71
C CYS A 96 5.11 6.22 16.18
N PRO A 97 5.25 6.41 14.86
CA PRO A 97 5.24 7.75 14.27
C PRO A 97 3.95 8.51 14.63
N ALA A 98 4.09 9.80 14.93
CA ALA A 98 2.95 10.67 15.17
C ALA A 98 2.08 10.77 13.91
N SER A 99 0.76 10.71 14.09
CA SER A 99 -0.18 10.81 12.97
C SER A 99 -0.12 12.20 12.35
N ALA A 100 0.24 12.30 11.07
CA ALA A 100 0.32 13.55 10.32
C ALA A 100 -1.07 14.06 9.89
N GLY A 101 -2.05 13.16 9.76
CA GLY A 101 -3.39 13.50 9.28
C GLY A 101 -4.50 12.63 9.86
N VAL A 102 -5.74 13.11 9.72
CA VAL A 102 -6.94 12.39 10.17
C VAL A 102 -7.12 11.05 9.46
N PHE A 103 -6.68 10.95 8.20
CA PHE A 103 -6.79 9.74 7.39
C PHE A 103 -5.85 8.60 7.84
N GLU A 104 -4.82 8.90 8.64
CA GLU A 104 -3.90 7.89 9.19
C GLU A 104 -4.44 7.23 10.46
N LYS A 105 -5.43 7.85 11.11
CA LYS A 105 -6.12 7.30 12.27
C LYS A 105 -6.88 6.04 11.90
N VAL A 106 -7.23 5.24 12.90
CA VAL A 106 -8.01 4.01 12.71
C VAL A 106 -9.06 3.84 13.79
N CYS A 107 -10.14 3.11 13.50
CA CYS A 107 -11.18 2.77 14.46
C CYS A 107 -11.10 1.30 14.84
N GLY A 108 -11.12 1.00 16.14
CA GLY A 108 -11.22 -0.36 16.65
C GLY A 108 -12.67 -0.82 16.80
N THR A 109 -12.88 -2.14 16.93
CA THR A 109 -14.20 -2.74 17.22
C THR A 109 -14.80 -2.34 18.57
N ASP A 110 -14.00 -1.72 19.44
CA ASP A 110 -14.44 -1.08 20.68
C ASP A 110 -14.94 0.36 20.48
N ASN A 111 -15.11 0.79 19.22
CA ASN A 111 -15.50 2.14 18.82
C ASN A 111 -14.55 3.23 19.34
N LYS A 112 -13.28 2.87 19.57
CA LYS A 112 -12.22 3.79 19.96
C LYS A 112 -11.37 4.16 18.75
N THR A 113 -11.10 5.45 18.59
CA THR A 113 -10.15 5.94 17.59
C THR A 113 -8.73 5.85 18.13
N TYR A 114 -7.83 5.29 17.33
CA TYR A 114 -6.40 5.19 17.58
C TYR A 114 -5.67 6.12 16.61
N ASP A 115 -4.51 6.63 17.02
CA ASP A 115 -3.79 7.63 16.24
C ASP A 115 -3.23 7.10 14.93
N SER A 116 -2.87 5.82 14.89
CA SER A 116 -2.55 5.12 13.65
C SER A 116 -2.72 3.62 13.79
N SER A 117 -2.62 2.91 12.66
CA SER A 117 -2.54 1.44 12.63
C SER A 117 -1.44 0.90 13.56
N CYS A 118 -0.27 1.55 13.62
CA CYS A 118 0.81 1.22 14.55
C CYS A 118 0.35 1.25 16.01
N HIS A 119 -0.26 2.37 16.44
CA HIS A 119 -0.75 2.53 17.81
C HIS A 119 -1.82 1.50 18.17
N PHE A 120 -2.71 1.17 17.22
CA PHE A 120 -3.72 0.14 17.40
C PHE A 120 -3.07 -1.24 17.63
N PHE A 121 -2.18 -1.67 16.74
CA PHE A 121 -1.55 -2.99 16.84
C PHE A 121 -0.60 -3.12 18.03
N ALA A 122 0.16 -2.08 18.36
CA ALA A 122 0.94 -2.01 19.60
C ALA A 122 0.04 -2.20 20.84
N THR A 123 -1.09 -1.49 20.89
CA THR A 123 -2.07 -1.64 21.97
C THR A 123 -2.65 -3.06 22.02
N LYS A 124 -3.09 -3.61 20.87
CA LYS A 124 -3.64 -4.97 20.79
C LYS A 124 -2.62 -6.02 21.24
N CYS A 125 -1.33 -5.84 20.92
CA CYS A 125 -0.26 -6.75 21.33
C CYS A 125 -0.18 -6.88 22.86
N THR A 126 -0.25 -5.76 23.60
CA THR A 126 -0.23 -5.80 25.08
C THR A 126 -1.41 -6.55 25.71
N LEU A 127 -2.46 -6.80 24.92
CA LEU A 127 -3.67 -7.53 25.32
C LEU A 127 -3.68 -8.99 24.84
N GLU A 128 -2.61 -9.47 24.21
CA GLU A 128 -2.48 -10.84 23.72
C GLU A 128 -2.73 -11.85 24.86
N GLY A 129 -3.49 -12.92 24.57
CA GLY A 129 -3.90 -13.92 25.57
C GLY A 129 -5.07 -13.49 26.48
N THR A 130 -5.55 -12.25 26.38
CA THR A 130 -6.73 -11.78 27.15
C THR A 130 -8.00 -11.84 26.32
N LYS A 131 -9.16 -12.06 26.97
CA LYS A 131 -10.47 -12.00 26.31
C LYS A 131 -10.73 -10.67 25.59
N LYS A 132 -10.14 -9.56 26.08
CA LYS A 132 -10.26 -8.24 25.45
C LYS A 132 -9.43 -8.17 24.16
N GLY A 133 -8.19 -8.65 24.18
CA GLY A 133 -7.33 -8.70 22.99
C GLY A 133 -7.88 -9.60 21.88
N HIS A 134 -8.51 -10.71 22.24
CA HIS A 134 -9.21 -11.59 21.29
C HIS A 134 -10.41 -10.93 20.60
N LYS A 135 -11.08 -9.95 21.24
CA LYS A 135 -12.23 -9.25 20.66
C LYS A 135 -11.88 -7.92 19.99
N LEU A 136 -10.69 -7.40 20.26
CA LEU A 136 -10.23 -6.11 19.75
C LEU A 136 -9.69 -6.30 18.33
N HIS A 137 -10.40 -5.83 17.32
CA HIS A 137 -9.96 -5.86 15.93
C HIS A 137 -9.96 -4.46 15.34
N LEU A 138 -9.20 -4.28 14.27
CA LEU A 138 -9.26 -3.07 13.47
C LEU A 138 -10.58 -3.12 12.71
N ASP A 139 -11.47 -2.14 12.92
CA ASP A 139 -12.78 -2.13 12.27
C ASP A 139 -12.70 -1.45 10.90
N TYR A 140 -12.10 -0.26 10.82
CA TYR A 140 -11.86 0.44 9.56
C TYR A 140 -10.77 1.50 9.70
N ILE A 141 -10.23 1.92 8.56
CA ILE A 141 -9.26 3.00 8.44
C ILE A 141 -10.00 4.34 8.51
N GLY A 142 -9.42 5.30 9.22
CA GLY A 142 -10.03 6.59 9.57
C GLY A 142 -10.50 6.65 11.03
N PRO A 143 -10.86 7.85 11.53
CA PRO A 143 -11.41 8.00 12.87
C PRO A 143 -12.79 7.36 12.98
N CYS A 144 -13.19 6.97 14.18
CA CYS A 144 -14.50 6.38 14.40
C CYS A 144 -15.62 7.35 13.98
N LYS A 145 -16.56 6.84 13.20
CA LYS A 145 -17.72 7.53 12.64
C LYS A 145 -19.01 6.81 13.04
N PHE A 146 -20.14 7.49 12.89
CA PHE A 146 -21.44 6.83 12.96
C PHE A 146 -21.60 5.89 11.76
N ILE A 147 -21.91 4.63 12.04
CA ILE A 147 -22.21 3.61 11.01
C ILE A 147 -23.71 3.35 11.06
N PRO A 148 -24.46 3.60 9.97
CA PRO A 148 -25.89 3.28 9.94
C PRO A 148 -26.11 1.77 10.03
N ALA A 149 -27.27 1.37 10.56
CA ALA A 149 -27.65 -0.04 10.57
C ALA A 149 -27.88 -0.53 9.14
N CYS A 150 -27.35 -1.71 8.82
CA CYS A 150 -27.62 -2.39 7.55
C CYS A 150 -29.02 -2.98 7.56
N LEU A 151 -29.91 -2.50 6.68
CA LEU A 151 -31.26 -3.03 6.52
C LEU A 151 -31.24 -4.40 5.82
N ASP A 152 -32.29 -5.20 6.02
CA ASP A 152 -32.39 -6.54 5.40
C ASP A 152 -32.37 -6.46 3.87
N THR A 153 -33.01 -5.44 3.30
CA THR A 153 -33.00 -5.21 1.85
C THR A 153 -31.59 -4.92 1.34
N GLU A 154 -30.84 -4.08 2.06
CA GLU A 154 -29.45 -3.76 1.71
C GLU A 154 -28.56 -5.00 1.80
N LEU A 155 -28.74 -5.80 2.84
CA LEU A 155 -27.99 -7.04 3.04
C LEU A 155 -28.20 -8.03 1.90
N THR A 156 -29.42 -8.14 1.35
CA THR A 156 -29.70 -9.00 0.20
C THR A 156 -29.07 -8.51 -1.11
N GLU A 157 -28.86 -7.20 -1.24
CA GLU A 157 -28.23 -6.60 -2.43
C GLU A 157 -26.70 -6.58 -2.35
N PHE A 158 -26.15 -6.52 -1.14
CA PHE A 158 -24.73 -6.39 -0.85
C PHE A 158 -23.84 -7.35 -1.66
N PRO A 159 -24.05 -8.69 -1.66
CA PRO A 159 -23.17 -9.61 -2.40
C PRO A 159 -23.18 -9.37 -3.91
N LEU A 160 -24.28 -8.89 -4.48
CA LEU A 160 -24.38 -8.60 -5.92
C LEU A 160 -23.56 -7.35 -6.27
N ARG A 161 -23.71 -6.29 -5.47
CA ARG A 161 -22.99 -5.02 -5.66
C ARG A 161 -21.50 -5.17 -5.40
N MET A 162 -21.13 -5.86 -4.33
CA MET A 162 -19.73 -6.13 -3.99
C MET A 162 -19.06 -6.96 -5.09
N ARG A 163 -19.70 -8.03 -5.57
CA ARG A 163 -19.10 -8.88 -6.62
C ARG A 163 -18.88 -8.14 -7.94
N ASP A 164 -19.81 -7.28 -8.35
CA ASP A 164 -19.61 -6.40 -9.51
C ASP A 164 -18.49 -5.38 -9.27
N TRP A 165 -18.44 -4.79 -8.07
CA TRP A 165 -17.37 -3.89 -7.66
C TRP A 165 -15.99 -4.56 -7.73
N LEU A 166 -15.83 -5.79 -7.22
CA LEU A 166 -14.58 -6.56 -7.29
C LEU A 166 -14.10 -6.77 -8.72
N LYS A 167 -15.01 -7.18 -9.62
CA LYS A 167 -14.71 -7.33 -11.05
C LYS A 167 -14.19 -6.01 -11.63
N ASN A 168 -14.88 -4.90 -11.36
CA ASN A 168 -14.52 -3.61 -11.93
C ASN A 168 -13.22 -3.04 -11.33
N VAL A 169 -12.97 -3.21 -10.03
CA VAL A 169 -11.67 -2.87 -9.40
C VAL A 169 -10.54 -3.60 -10.12
N LEU A 170 -10.69 -4.91 -10.32
CA LEU A 170 -9.65 -5.71 -10.97
C LEU A 170 -9.40 -5.29 -12.43
N ILE A 171 -10.46 -4.95 -13.16
CA ILE A 171 -10.34 -4.37 -14.52
C ILE A 171 -9.58 -3.04 -14.48
N THR A 172 -9.90 -2.13 -13.56
CA THR A 172 -9.21 -0.84 -13.47
C THR A 172 -7.74 -0.99 -13.06
N LEU A 173 -7.40 -1.98 -12.23
CA LEU A 173 -6.01 -2.32 -11.90
C LEU A 173 -5.26 -2.80 -13.15
N TYR A 174 -5.87 -3.67 -13.95
CA TYR A 174 -5.29 -4.14 -15.20
C TYR A 174 -5.06 -3.01 -16.22
N GLU A 175 -5.99 -2.07 -16.35
CA GLU A 175 -5.85 -0.93 -17.26
C GLU A 175 -4.78 0.08 -16.83
N ARG A 176 -4.51 0.15 -15.51
CA ARG A 176 -3.51 1.06 -14.92
C ARG A 176 -2.14 0.44 -14.72
N ASP A 177 -2.02 -0.87 -14.88
CA ASP A 177 -0.78 -1.57 -14.61
C ASP A 177 0.27 -1.24 -15.68
N GLU A 178 1.37 -0.64 -15.22
CA GLU A 178 2.56 -0.36 -16.01
C GLU A 178 3.68 -1.26 -15.48
N ASP A 179 4.30 -2.06 -16.34
CA ASP A 179 5.43 -2.94 -16.01
C ASP A 179 5.19 -4.00 -14.90
N ASN A 180 3.95 -4.48 -14.71
CA ASN A 180 3.57 -5.53 -13.73
C ASN A 180 3.71 -5.12 -12.27
N ASN A 181 3.51 -3.83 -11.97
CA ASN A 181 3.61 -3.30 -10.62
C ASN A 181 2.38 -3.55 -9.75
N LEU A 182 1.22 -3.86 -10.33
CA LEU A 182 -0.05 -4.08 -9.62
C LEU A 182 -0.53 -5.53 -9.72
N LEU A 183 -0.33 -6.17 -10.87
CA LEU A 183 -0.78 -7.53 -11.16
C LEU A 183 0.39 -8.37 -11.69
N THR A 184 0.46 -9.62 -11.24
CA THR A 184 1.42 -10.58 -11.80
C THR A 184 1.05 -10.96 -13.24
N GLU A 185 2.01 -11.45 -14.02
CA GLU A 185 1.78 -11.93 -15.40
C GLU A 185 0.63 -12.95 -15.51
N LYS A 186 0.55 -13.89 -14.55
CA LYS A 186 -0.53 -14.90 -14.50
C LYS A 186 -1.88 -14.25 -14.22
N GLN A 187 -1.92 -13.27 -13.31
CA GLN A 187 -3.14 -12.54 -12.97
C GLN A 187 -3.59 -11.68 -14.16
N LYS A 188 -2.69 -10.94 -14.80
CA LYS A 188 -2.97 -10.15 -16.01
C LYS A 188 -3.60 -10.98 -17.12
N LEU A 189 -3.08 -12.18 -17.40
CA LEU A 189 -3.66 -13.05 -18.43
C LEU A 189 -5.11 -13.45 -18.10
N LYS A 190 -5.44 -13.65 -16.83
CA LYS A 190 -6.81 -13.93 -16.39
C LYS A 190 -7.69 -12.69 -16.53
N VAL A 191 -7.24 -11.52 -16.09
CA VAL A 191 -8.00 -10.27 -16.18
C VAL A 191 -8.21 -9.83 -17.62
N LYS A 192 -7.19 -9.98 -18.49
CA LYS A 192 -7.27 -9.72 -19.92
C LYS A 192 -8.45 -10.44 -20.59
N LYS A 193 -8.66 -11.72 -20.25
CA LYS A 193 -9.79 -12.51 -20.77
C LYS A 193 -11.16 -11.95 -20.34
N ILE A 194 -11.22 -11.30 -19.18
CA ILE A 194 -12.45 -10.63 -18.69
C ILE A 194 -12.59 -9.28 -19.40
N HIS A 195 -11.52 -8.49 -19.47
CA HIS A 195 -11.47 -7.16 -20.09
C HIS A 195 -11.91 -7.16 -21.55
N GLU A 196 -11.34 -8.06 -22.35
CA GLU A 196 -11.58 -8.19 -23.80
C GLU A 196 -12.92 -8.87 -24.13
N ASN A 197 -13.69 -9.32 -23.14
CA ASN A 197 -14.93 -10.02 -23.39
C ASN A 197 -16.06 -9.04 -23.77
N GLU A 198 -16.59 -9.16 -24.99
CA GLU A 198 -17.69 -8.31 -25.49
C GLU A 198 -18.99 -8.41 -24.66
N LYS A 199 -19.18 -9.50 -23.90
CA LYS A 199 -20.36 -9.69 -23.04
C LYS A 199 -20.18 -9.14 -21.63
N ARG A 200 -19.01 -8.59 -21.31
CA ARG A 200 -18.72 -7.99 -20.00
C ARG A 200 -19.66 -6.81 -19.78
N LEU A 201 -20.37 -6.83 -18.66
CA LEU A 201 -21.09 -5.65 -18.18
C LEU A 201 -20.07 -4.58 -17.74
N GLU A 202 -20.08 -3.43 -18.41
CA GLU A 202 -19.25 -2.26 -18.08
C GLU A 202 -19.59 -1.68 -16.71
N ALA A 203 -18.66 -0.93 -16.11
CA ALA A 203 -18.87 -0.28 -14.83
C ALA A 203 -19.98 0.79 -14.94
N GLY A 204 -20.87 0.83 -13.95
CA GLY A 204 -21.98 1.77 -13.91
C GLY A 204 -22.92 1.52 -12.75
N ASP A 205 -23.89 2.41 -12.56
CA ASP A 205 -24.95 2.21 -11.57
C ASP A 205 -26.04 1.30 -12.15
N HIS A 206 -25.96 0.02 -11.81
CA HIS A 206 -26.82 -1.03 -12.34
C HIS A 206 -27.89 -1.44 -11.34
N THR A 207 -29.08 -1.74 -11.86
CA THR A 207 -30.16 -2.36 -11.08
C THR A 207 -29.74 -3.75 -10.59
N VAL A 208 -30.23 -4.13 -9.41
CA VAL A 208 -29.93 -5.43 -8.78
C VAL A 208 -30.33 -6.60 -9.69
N GLU A 209 -31.43 -6.50 -10.42
CA GLU A 209 -31.91 -7.52 -11.36
C GLU A 209 -30.95 -7.72 -12.55
N LEU A 210 -30.31 -6.64 -13.00
CA LEU A 210 -29.31 -6.69 -14.06
C LEU A 210 -28.04 -7.37 -13.55
N LEU A 211 -27.57 -7.02 -12.35
CA LEU A 211 -26.41 -7.65 -11.72
C LEU A 211 -26.63 -9.15 -11.47
N ALA A 212 -27.82 -9.53 -11.04
CA ALA A 212 -28.20 -10.93 -10.87
C ALA A 212 -28.15 -11.70 -12.21
N ARG A 213 -28.78 -11.14 -13.25
CA ARG A 213 -28.79 -11.75 -14.59
C ARG A 213 -27.39 -11.83 -15.20
N ASP A 214 -26.57 -10.80 -15.02
CA ASP A 214 -25.20 -10.80 -15.51
C ASP A 214 -24.37 -11.89 -14.83
N PHE A 215 -24.49 -12.04 -13.50
CA PHE A 215 -23.82 -13.12 -12.78
C PHE A 215 -24.24 -14.50 -13.29
N GLU A 216 -25.52 -14.74 -13.55
CA GLU A 216 -25.99 -16.01 -14.09
C GLU A 216 -25.44 -16.30 -15.51
N LYS A 217 -25.40 -15.28 -16.37
CA LYS A 217 -25.00 -15.42 -17.78
C LYS A 217 -23.49 -15.41 -18.00
N ASN A 218 -22.76 -14.67 -17.17
CA ASN A 218 -21.34 -14.40 -17.27
C ASN A 218 -20.57 -14.88 -16.02
N TYR A 219 -21.11 -15.86 -15.30
CA TYR A 219 -20.57 -16.45 -14.06
C TYR A 219 -19.04 -16.60 -14.03
N ASN A 220 -18.44 -17.13 -15.10
CA ASN A 220 -16.99 -17.38 -15.18
C ASN A 220 -16.13 -16.11 -15.02
N MET A 221 -16.68 -14.93 -15.35
CA MET A 221 -15.97 -13.66 -15.18
C MET A 221 -15.82 -13.24 -13.71
N TYR A 222 -16.58 -13.85 -12.81
CA TYR A 222 -16.63 -13.51 -11.39
C TYR A 222 -15.80 -14.43 -10.51
N ILE A 223 -15.45 -15.62 -10.99
CA ILE A 223 -14.64 -16.59 -10.24
C ILE A 223 -13.31 -15.96 -9.83
N PHE A 224 -12.55 -15.43 -10.78
CA PHE A 224 -11.23 -14.89 -10.48
C PHE A 224 -11.24 -13.62 -9.61
N PRO A 225 -12.08 -12.59 -9.87
CA PRO A 225 -12.17 -11.42 -8.97
C PRO A 225 -12.49 -11.77 -7.52
N VAL A 226 -13.39 -12.74 -7.29
CA VAL A 226 -13.75 -13.17 -5.93
C VAL A 226 -12.55 -13.83 -5.23
N HIS A 227 -11.83 -14.73 -5.91
CA HIS A 227 -10.64 -15.39 -5.34
C HIS A 227 -9.48 -14.42 -5.13
N TRP A 228 -9.24 -13.55 -6.11
CA TRP A 228 -8.17 -12.56 -6.06
C TRP A 228 -8.34 -11.65 -4.84
N GLN A 229 -9.56 -11.17 -4.59
CA GLN A 229 -9.82 -10.31 -3.44
C GLN A 229 -9.54 -11.01 -2.11
N PHE A 230 -9.87 -12.29 -1.98
CA PHE A 230 -9.55 -13.06 -0.78
C PHE A 230 -8.04 -13.02 -0.51
N GLY A 231 -7.22 -13.29 -1.53
CA GLY A 231 -5.76 -13.27 -1.43
C GLY A 231 -5.18 -11.89 -1.13
N GLN A 232 -5.84 -10.81 -1.57
CA GLN A 232 -5.43 -9.45 -1.20
C GLN A 232 -5.67 -9.13 0.29
N LEU A 233 -6.65 -9.78 0.91
CA LEU A 233 -7.03 -9.52 2.31
C LEU A 233 -6.29 -10.47 3.28
N ASP A 234 -6.10 -11.73 2.90
CA ASP A 234 -5.38 -12.77 3.66
C ASP A 234 -3.88 -12.47 3.66
N GLN A 235 -3.42 -11.69 4.62
CA GLN A 235 -2.06 -11.14 4.66
C GLN A 235 -1.48 -11.09 6.09
N HIS A 236 -2.32 -11.15 7.13
CA HIS A 236 -1.93 -10.82 8.50
C HIS A 236 -2.40 -11.84 9.54
N PRO A 237 -1.92 -13.10 9.47
CA PRO A 237 -0.96 -13.64 8.50
C PRO A 237 -1.65 -14.25 7.28
N ILE A 238 -0.87 -14.66 6.26
CA ILE A 238 -1.39 -15.52 5.19
C ILE A 238 -1.65 -16.92 5.79
N ASP A 239 -2.90 -17.20 6.15
CA ASP A 239 -3.30 -18.46 6.77
C ASP A 239 -4.56 -19.11 6.15
N GLY A 240 -5.14 -18.48 5.13
CA GLY A 240 -6.32 -18.98 4.45
C GLY A 240 -7.62 -18.62 5.16
N TYR A 241 -7.57 -17.66 6.09
CA TYR A 241 -8.72 -17.15 6.83
C TYR A 241 -8.70 -15.62 6.85
N LEU A 242 -9.88 -15.00 6.76
CA LEU A 242 -9.99 -13.54 6.96
C LEU A 242 -10.50 -13.25 8.37
N SER A 243 -9.65 -12.61 9.17
CA SER A 243 -10.06 -12.03 10.44
C SER A 243 -10.89 -10.76 10.24
N HIS A 244 -11.61 -10.31 11.28
CA HIS A 244 -12.30 -9.00 11.24
C HIS A 244 -11.36 -7.85 10.87
N THR A 245 -10.09 -7.91 11.30
CA THR A 245 -9.06 -6.92 10.97
C THR A 245 -8.74 -6.91 9.48
N GLU A 246 -8.67 -8.07 8.83
CA GLU A 246 -8.35 -8.18 7.40
C GLU A 246 -9.52 -7.77 6.52
N LEU A 247 -10.75 -7.81 7.04
CA LEU A 247 -11.94 -7.28 6.36
C LEU A 247 -12.05 -5.74 6.45
N ALA A 248 -11.22 -5.06 7.25
CA ALA A 248 -11.27 -3.60 7.42
C ALA A 248 -11.20 -2.79 6.10
N PRO A 249 -10.43 -3.18 5.06
CA PRO A 249 -10.45 -2.50 3.77
C PRO A 249 -11.83 -2.50 3.10
N LEU A 250 -12.65 -3.53 3.34
CA LEU A 250 -14.02 -3.63 2.83
C LEU A 250 -15.03 -2.78 3.62
N ARG A 251 -14.57 -2.02 4.62
CA ARG A 251 -15.37 -1.04 5.39
C ARG A 251 -14.98 0.40 5.02
N ALA A 252 -14.20 0.58 3.96
CA ALA A 252 -13.85 1.89 3.44
C ALA A 252 -15.04 2.56 2.70
N PRO A 253 -15.14 3.90 2.67
CA PRO A 253 -16.26 4.62 2.05
C PRO A 253 -16.45 4.39 0.54
N LEU A 254 -15.44 3.86 -0.16
CA LEU A 254 -15.52 3.56 -1.60
C LEU A 254 -16.24 2.23 -1.90
N ILE A 255 -16.47 1.43 -0.86
CA ILE A 255 -17.12 0.12 -0.97
C ILE A 255 -18.64 0.34 -1.05
N PRO A 256 -19.35 -0.30 -1.99
CA PRO A 256 -20.80 -0.20 -2.04
C PRO A 256 -21.42 -0.77 -0.76
N MET A 257 -22.21 0.04 -0.05
CA MET A 257 -22.93 -0.34 1.16
C MET A 257 -21.99 -0.89 2.25
N GLU A 258 -20.88 -0.20 2.52
CA GLU A 258 -19.82 -0.67 3.40
C GLU A 258 -20.28 -0.92 4.85
N HIS A 259 -21.37 -0.27 5.27
CA HIS A 259 -22.00 -0.49 6.57
C HIS A 259 -22.59 -1.91 6.72
N CYS A 260 -22.86 -2.60 5.62
CA CYS A 260 -23.34 -3.99 5.60
C CYS A 260 -22.22 -5.03 5.70
N THR A 261 -20.96 -4.66 5.50
CA THR A 261 -19.82 -5.60 5.41
C THR A 261 -19.74 -6.55 6.60
N THR A 262 -19.77 -6.04 7.84
CA THR A 262 -19.68 -6.89 9.04
C THR A 262 -20.89 -7.81 9.17
N ARG A 263 -22.11 -7.28 8.99
CA ARG A 263 -23.34 -8.07 9.09
C ARG A 263 -23.39 -9.18 8.03
N PHE A 264 -22.88 -8.89 6.82
CA PHE A 264 -22.77 -9.87 5.75
C PHE A 264 -21.79 -10.98 6.09
N PHE A 265 -20.57 -10.64 6.50
CA PHE A 265 -19.56 -11.66 6.81
C PHE A 265 -19.88 -12.45 8.09
N GLU A 266 -20.58 -11.87 9.06
CA GLU A 266 -21.14 -12.62 10.19
C GLU A 266 -22.15 -13.70 9.75
N ALA A 267 -22.86 -13.50 8.63
CA ALA A 267 -23.73 -14.51 8.04
C ALA A 267 -22.98 -15.52 7.15
N CYS A 268 -21.76 -15.18 6.73
CA CYS A 268 -20.86 -16.05 5.97
C CYS A 268 -20.02 -16.97 6.85
N ASP A 269 -19.78 -16.59 8.11
CA ASP A 269 -19.14 -17.38 9.17
C ASP A 269 -20.08 -18.53 9.59
N LEU A 270 -20.06 -19.64 8.84
CA LEU A 270 -21.00 -20.75 8.97
C LEU A 270 -20.71 -21.58 10.23
N ASP A 271 -19.42 -21.79 10.54
CA ASP A 271 -19.00 -22.55 11.71
C ASP A 271 -18.84 -21.70 12.99
N ASN A 272 -19.01 -20.37 12.86
CA ASN A 272 -19.00 -19.38 13.94
C ASN A 272 -17.65 -19.22 14.64
N ASP A 273 -16.54 -19.51 13.96
CA ASP A 273 -15.19 -19.39 14.50
C ASP A 273 -14.64 -17.95 14.50
N LYS A 274 -15.39 -16.99 13.91
CA LYS A 274 -15.08 -15.55 13.76
C LYS A 274 -14.04 -15.24 12.68
N TYR A 275 -13.73 -16.21 11.86
CA TYR A 275 -12.92 -16.07 10.66
C TYR A 275 -13.77 -16.41 9.44
N ILE A 276 -13.33 -15.97 8.27
CA ILE A 276 -13.97 -16.35 7.00
C ILE A 276 -12.97 -17.18 6.22
N ALA A 277 -13.23 -18.48 6.10
CA ALA A 277 -12.43 -19.37 5.25
C ALA A 277 -12.68 -19.07 3.76
N LEU A 278 -11.77 -19.50 2.87
CA LEU A 278 -11.94 -19.33 1.43
C LEU A 278 -13.26 -19.93 0.92
N GLU A 279 -13.64 -21.10 1.45
CA GLU A 279 -14.85 -21.80 1.07
C GLU A 279 -16.12 -21.01 1.46
N GLU A 280 -16.12 -20.40 2.64
CA GLU A 280 -17.20 -19.55 3.14
C GLU A 280 -17.30 -18.25 2.34
N TRP A 281 -16.15 -17.58 2.12
CA TRP A 281 -16.04 -16.38 1.30
C TRP A 281 -16.61 -16.61 -0.10
N ALA A 282 -16.12 -17.64 -0.80
CA ALA A 282 -16.52 -17.93 -2.16
C ALA A 282 -18.00 -18.32 -2.24
N SER A 283 -18.49 -19.13 -1.31
CA SER A 283 -19.90 -19.52 -1.22
C SER A 283 -20.81 -18.32 -0.99
N CYS A 284 -20.41 -17.37 -0.13
CA CYS A 284 -21.16 -16.15 0.14
C CYS A 284 -21.30 -15.23 -1.09
N PHE A 285 -20.34 -15.28 -2.00
CA PHE A 285 -20.43 -14.58 -3.29
C PHE A 285 -21.08 -15.41 -4.41
N GLY A 286 -21.57 -16.61 -4.09
CA GLY A 286 -22.28 -17.50 -5.02
C GLY A 286 -21.37 -18.29 -5.95
N ILE A 287 -20.07 -18.38 -5.65
CA ILE A 287 -19.15 -19.27 -6.37
C ILE A 287 -19.45 -20.71 -5.97
N LYS A 288 -19.54 -21.59 -6.95
CA LYS A 288 -19.82 -23.02 -6.75
C LYS A 288 -18.60 -23.71 -6.16
N GLU A 289 -18.82 -24.67 -5.27
CA GLU A 289 -17.76 -25.43 -4.58
C GLU A 289 -16.69 -26.01 -5.54
N GLN A 290 -17.12 -26.56 -6.67
CA GLN A 290 -16.24 -27.12 -7.70
C GLN A 290 -15.34 -26.09 -8.42
N ASP A 291 -15.67 -24.81 -8.34
CA ASP A 291 -14.94 -23.71 -8.95
C ASP A 291 -14.10 -22.93 -7.91
N ILE A 292 -14.06 -23.41 -6.66
CA ILE A 292 -13.20 -22.86 -5.60
C ILE A 292 -11.79 -23.44 -5.77
N ASP A 293 -10.82 -22.56 -6.02
CA ASP A 293 -9.46 -22.95 -6.37
C ASP A 293 -8.43 -22.06 -5.65
N LYS A 294 -7.63 -22.69 -4.79
CA LYS A 294 -6.57 -22.02 -4.00
C LYS A 294 -5.47 -21.45 -4.91
N ASP A 295 -5.27 -21.98 -6.11
CA ASP A 295 -4.28 -21.47 -7.08
C ASP A 295 -4.67 -20.11 -7.69
N LEU A 296 -5.90 -19.63 -7.40
CA LEU A 296 -6.41 -18.32 -7.81
C LEU A 296 -6.22 -17.23 -6.75
N VAL A 297 -5.87 -17.62 -5.52
CA VAL A 297 -5.65 -16.72 -4.38
C VAL A 297 -4.21 -16.19 -4.35
N ILE A 298 -3.28 -16.93 -4.97
CA ILE A 298 -1.83 -16.66 -5.04
C ILE A 298 -1.50 -15.71 -6.19
#